data_AF-A0A183CKW1-F1
#
_entry.id   AF-A0A183CKW1-F1
#
_cell.length_a   1.000
_cell.length_b   1.000
_cell.length_c   1.000
_cell.angle_alpha   90.00
_cell.angle_beta   90.00
_cell.angle_gamma   90.00
#
_symmetry.space_group_name_H-M   'P 1'
#
loop_
_entity.id
_entity.type
_entity.pdbx_description
1 polymer ?
#
loop_
_entity_poly.entity_id
_entity_poly.type
_entity_poly.pdbx_seq_one_letter_code
_entity_poly.pdbx_strand_id
1 'polypeptide(L)'
;MGSPDENGYVTNGFLTNWLTADGDPIRRYLGDGALFPLNAADNILSSDQMYNIFAFADYGVENCNIQDYNNVLEDNHNNVHVFVSGDMSDMRKSGWLWITVD
;
A
#
# COMPACT_ATOMS: atom_id res chain seq x y z
N MET A 1 16.07 -1.38 -0.14
CA MET A 1 15.12 -1.45 -1.28
C MET A 1 15.49 -0.55 -2.45
N GLY A 2 16.46 0.36 -2.31
CA GLY A 2 16.92 1.20 -3.41
C GLY A 2 16.24 2.57 -3.46
N SER A 3 16.96 3.57 -3.97
CA SER A 3 16.52 4.96 -4.15
C SER A 3 16.20 5.23 -5.61
N PRO A 4 15.09 5.92 -5.91
CA PRO A 4 14.79 6.35 -7.27
C PRO A 4 15.66 7.54 -7.71
N ASP A 5 15.89 7.68 -9.01
CA ASP A 5 16.37 8.92 -9.64
C ASP A 5 15.21 9.89 -9.96
N GLU A 6 15.52 10.98 -10.66
CA GLU A 6 14.54 12.00 -11.09
C GLU A 6 13.45 11.45 -12.04
N ASN A 7 13.73 10.34 -12.73
CA ASN A 7 12.79 9.67 -13.62
C ASN A 7 12.03 8.54 -12.91
N GLY A 8 12.31 8.31 -11.63
CA GLY A 8 11.69 7.29 -10.79
C GLY A 8 12.40 5.92 -10.84
N TYR A 9 13.45 5.73 -11.63
CA TYR A 9 14.12 4.44 -11.74
C TYR A 9 14.90 4.12 -10.48
N VAL A 10 14.75 2.90 -9.95
CA VAL A 10 15.53 2.44 -8.80
C VAL A 10 16.99 2.25 -9.20
N THR A 11 17.88 3.16 -8.79
CA THR A 11 19.28 3.18 -9.28
C THR A 11 20.29 2.50 -8.35
N ASN A 12 19.88 2.11 -7.14
CA ASN A 12 20.78 1.44 -6.18
C ASN A 12 20.07 0.34 -5.35
N GLY A 13 20.85 -0.46 -4.62
CA GLY A 13 20.34 -1.57 -3.82
C GLY A 13 20.02 -2.84 -4.63
N PHE A 14 19.48 -3.85 -3.98
CA PHE A 14 19.26 -5.16 -4.59
C PHE A 14 18.12 -5.21 -5.63
N LEU A 15 17.29 -4.16 -5.72
CA LEU A 15 16.16 -4.07 -6.65
C LEU A 15 16.47 -3.30 -7.93
N THR A 16 17.69 -2.79 -8.13
CA THR A 16 18.08 -1.98 -9.30
C THR A 16 17.83 -2.66 -10.64
N ASN A 17 17.97 -3.99 -10.70
CA ASN A 17 17.78 -4.77 -11.91
C ASN A 17 16.48 -5.59 -11.89
N TRP A 18 15.58 -5.33 -10.94
CA TRP A 18 14.31 -6.03 -10.87
C TRP A 18 13.34 -5.45 -11.91
N LEU A 19 12.63 -6.33 -12.60
CA LEU A 19 11.65 -5.98 -13.62
C LEU A 19 10.23 -6.23 -13.11
N THR A 20 9.29 -5.39 -13.52
CA THR A 20 7.85 -5.61 -13.34
C THR A 20 7.41 -6.85 -14.12
N ALA A 21 6.17 -7.31 -13.89
CA ALA A 21 5.60 -8.42 -14.65
C ALA A 21 5.53 -8.16 -16.16
N ASP A 22 5.51 -6.89 -16.57
CA ASP A 22 5.51 -6.45 -17.97
C ASP A 22 6.92 -6.41 -18.58
N GLY A 23 7.97 -6.67 -17.78
CA GLY A 23 9.37 -6.63 -18.22
C GLY A 23 10.04 -5.26 -18.12
N ASP A 24 9.34 -4.23 -17.64
CA ASP A 24 9.89 -2.88 -17.46
C ASP A 24 10.67 -2.75 -16.13
N PRO A 25 11.73 -1.93 -16.04
CA PRO A 25 12.38 -1.61 -14.77
C PRO A 25 11.40 -0.97 -13.77
N ILE A 26 11.52 -1.33 -12.49
CA ILE A 26 10.67 -0.75 -11.44
C ILE A 26 10.88 0.76 -11.33
N ARG A 27 9.77 1.49 -11.22
CA ARG A 27 9.71 2.93 -10.95
C ARG A 27 9.03 3.27 -9.62
N ARG A 28 9.52 4.28 -8.93
CA ARG A 28 8.99 4.83 -7.66
C ARG A 28 9.09 6.35 -7.64
N TYR A 29 8.08 7.03 -7.12
CA TYR A 29 8.07 8.48 -6.92
C TYR A 29 7.70 8.77 -5.46
N LEU A 30 8.72 8.81 -4.60
CA LEU A 30 8.50 8.90 -3.16
C LEU A 30 7.90 10.25 -2.77
N GLY A 31 6.92 10.22 -1.86
CA GLY A 31 6.38 11.42 -1.22
C GLY A 31 5.03 11.88 -1.76
N ASP A 32 4.45 11.17 -2.71
CA ASP A 32 3.09 11.45 -3.18
C ASP A 32 2.10 10.76 -2.22
N GLY A 33 1.83 11.37 -1.08
CA GLY A 33 0.97 10.82 -0.03
C GLY A 33 1.51 11.04 1.38
N ALA A 34 0.65 10.85 2.37
CA ALA A 34 1.05 10.93 3.78
C ALA A 34 1.28 9.51 4.31
N LEU A 35 2.50 9.23 4.78
CA LEU A 35 2.70 8.06 5.63
C LEU A 35 1.91 8.25 6.91
N PHE A 36 1.28 7.18 7.34
CA PHE A 36 0.53 7.17 8.59
C PHE A 36 1.49 7.36 9.79
N PRO A 37 1.05 8.08 10.84
CA PRO A 37 1.88 8.34 12.00
C PRO A 37 2.00 7.09 12.90
N LEU A 38 3.13 6.95 13.60
CA LEU A 38 3.48 5.74 14.36
C LEU A 38 2.41 5.35 15.41
N ASN A 39 1.75 6.33 16.02
CA ASN A 39 0.67 6.12 16.99
C ASN A 39 -0.56 5.42 16.39
N ALA A 40 -0.84 5.64 15.10
CA ALA A 40 -1.90 4.91 14.40
C ALA A 40 -1.50 3.44 14.15
N ALA A 41 -0.19 3.15 14.00
CA ALA A 41 0.33 1.77 13.95
C ALA A 41 0.02 1.02 15.23
N ASP A 42 0.35 1.66 16.36
CA ASP A 42 0.17 1.07 17.68
C ASP A 42 -1.31 0.81 17.96
N ASN A 43 -2.21 1.69 17.50
CA ASN A 43 -3.66 1.50 17.63
C ASN A 43 -4.16 0.28 16.83
N ILE A 44 -3.67 0.07 15.60
CA ILE A 44 -4.07 -1.09 14.79
C ILE A 44 -3.50 -2.38 15.39
N LEU A 45 -2.24 -2.37 15.84
CA LEU A 45 -1.57 -3.53 16.42
C LEU A 45 -2.12 -3.91 17.80
N SER A 46 -2.71 -2.96 18.53
CA SER A 46 -3.36 -3.20 19.83
C SER A 46 -4.87 -3.42 19.72
N SER A 47 -5.45 -3.24 18.52
CA SER A 47 -6.87 -3.48 18.28
C SER A 47 -7.19 -4.97 18.40
N ASP A 48 -8.12 -5.31 19.28
CA ASP A 48 -8.75 -6.63 19.37
C ASP A 48 -9.92 -6.79 18.38
N GLN A 49 -10.32 -5.70 17.74
CA GLN A 49 -11.39 -5.68 16.76
C GLN A 49 -10.86 -6.16 15.42
N MET A 50 -11.10 -7.43 15.14
CA MET A 50 -10.74 -8.09 13.88
C MET A 50 -11.28 -7.36 12.63
N TYR A 51 -12.38 -6.64 12.76
CA TYR A 51 -12.97 -5.80 11.72
C TYR A 51 -12.02 -4.71 11.21
N ASN A 52 -11.30 -4.04 12.11
CA ASN A 52 -10.31 -3.01 11.77
C ASN A 52 -9.10 -3.58 11.02
N ILE A 53 -8.89 -4.90 11.12
CA ILE A 53 -7.78 -5.63 10.47
C ILE A 53 -8.22 -6.20 9.11
N PHE A 54 -9.46 -6.68 8.97
CA PHE A 54 -10.01 -7.33 7.76
C PHE A 54 -11.11 -6.53 7.06
N ALA A 55 -11.16 -5.20 7.19
CA ALA A 55 -12.25 -4.35 6.68
C ALA A 55 -12.61 -4.55 5.18
N PHE A 56 -11.72 -5.16 4.39
CA PHE A 56 -11.98 -5.65 3.03
C PHE A 56 -13.29 -6.45 2.91
N ALA A 57 -13.66 -7.23 3.94
CA ALA A 57 -14.83 -8.11 3.91
C ALA A 57 -16.18 -7.36 3.89
N ASP A 58 -16.20 -6.04 4.16
CA ASP A 58 -17.42 -5.27 4.37
C ASP A 58 -17.54 -4.04 3.44
N TYR A 59 -16.58 -3.82 2.54
CA TYR A 59 -16.70 -2.80 1.49
C TYR A 59 -17.77 -3.23 0.48
N GLY A 60 -18.91 -2.53 0.46
CA GLY A 60 -20.02 -2.77 -0.47
C GLY A 60 -21.29 -3.37 0.14
N VAL A 61 -21.34 -3.53 1.47
CA VAL A 61 -22.54 -3.97 2.18
C VAL A 61 -23.37 -2.75 2.59
N GLU A 62 -24.68 -2.73 2.27
CA GLU A 62 -25.58 -1.66 2.74
C GLU A 62 -25.52 -1.58 4.27
N ASN A 63 -25.16 -0.40 4.80
CA ASN A 63 -24.95 -0.08 6.22
C ASN A 63 -23.58 -0.43 6.83
N CYS A 64 -22.56 -0.73 6.02
CA CYS A 64 -21.18 -0.76 6.51
C CYS A 64 -20.76 0.66 6.93
N ASN A 65 -20.58 0.86 8.23
CA ASN A 65 -20.27 2.15 8.83
C ASN A 65 -18.83 2.12 9.35
N ILE A 66 -17.86 2.36 8.45
CA ILE A 66 -16.44 2.43 8.81
C ILE A 66 -16.28 3.61 9.78
N GLN A 67 -16.03 3.28 11.04
CA GLN A 67 -16.14 4.24 12.14
C GLN A 67 -14.92 5.17 12.25
N ASP A 68 -13.77 4.74 11.72
CA ASP A 68 -12.54 5.55 11.59
C ASP A 68 -11.56 4.90 10.61
N TYR A 69 -11.45 5.48 9.41
CA TYR A 69 -10.52 5.02 8.35
C TYR A 69 -9.05 4.97 8.82
N ASN A 70 -8.67 5.75 9.84
CA ASN A 70 -7.29 5.72 10.35
C ASN A 70 -6.96 4.45 11.12
N ASN A 71 -7.97 3.70 11.58
CA ASN A 71 -7.77 2.44 12.32
C ASN A 71 -7.97 1.22 11.41
N VAL A 72 -8.21 1.42 10.11
CA VAL A 72 -8.36 0.32 9.14
C VAL A 72 -7.01 -0.01 8.54
N LEU A 73 -6.55 -1.26 8.72
CA LEU A 73 -5.24 -1.71 8.23
C LEU A 73 -5.09 -1.54 6.71
N GLU A 74 -6.14 -1.84 5.97
CA GLU A 74 -6.13 -1.79 4.51
C GLU A 74 -5.97 -0.36 3.96
N ASP A 75 -6.69 0.62 4.52
CA ASP A 75 -6.55 2.01 4.10
C ASP A 75 -5.15 2.54 4.42
N ASN A 76 -4.59 2.16 5.57
CA ASN A 76 -3.22 2.49 5.93
C ASN A 76 -2.19 1.79 5.02
N HIS A 77 -2.44 0.55 4.63
CA HIS A 77 -1.65 -0.16 3.62
C HIS A 77 -1.69 0.59 2.28
N ASN A 78 -2.88 1.05 1.85
CA ASN A 78 -3.04 1.81 0.61
C ASN A 78 -2.27 3.13 0.61
N ASN A 79 -2.19 3.81 1.75
CA ASN A 79 -1.37 5.02 1.89
C ASN A 79 0.13 4.76 1.59
N VAL A 80 0.65 3.57 1.91
CA VAL A 80 2.03 3.20 1.57
C VAL A 80 2.20 3.01 0.06
N HIS A 81 1.22 2.42 -0.61
CA HIS A 81 1.23 2.26 -2.07
C HIS A 81 1.24 3.61 -2.78
N VAL A 82 0.42 4.54 -2.31
CA VAL A 82 0.38 5.92 -2.80
C VAL A 82 1.70 6.63 -2.51
N PHE A 83 2.20 6.57 -1.27
CA PHE A 83 3.46 7.23 -0.88
C PHE A 83 4.68 6.77 -1.70
N VAL A 84 4.79 5.48 -1.99
CA VAL A 84 5.89 4.95 -2.82
C VAL A 84 5.67 5.30 -4.30
N SER A 85 4.42 5.34 -4.73
CA SER A 85 3.97 5.70 -6.07
C SER A 85 4.64 4.87 -7.19
N GLY A 86 4.56 5.33 -8.43
CA GLY A 86 5.07 4.61 -9.60
C GLY A 86 4.38 3.26 -9.74
N ASP A 87 5.16 2.19 -9.91
CA ASP A 87 4.60 0.85 -10.07
C ASP A 87 3.96 0.32 -8.76
N MET A 88 4.21 0.96 -7.60
CA MET A 88 3.51 0.64 -6.35
C MET A 88 2.10 1.23 -6.29
N SER A 89 1.79 2.27 -7.07
CA SER A 89 0.43 2.84 -7.16
C SER A 89 -0.49 2.08 -8.13
N ASP A 90 0.09 1.30 -9.05
CA ASP A 90 -0.68 0.46 -9.97
C ASP A 90 -1.01 -0.88 -9.31
N MET A 91 -2.29 -1.14 -9.08
CA MET A 91 -2.78 -2.38 -8.46
C MET A 91 -2.35 -3.65 -9.18
N ARG A 92 -2.08 -3.59 -10.49
CA ARG A 92 -1.63 -4.76 -11.29
C ARG A 92 -0.14 -5.04 -11.17
N LYS A 93 0.66 -4.03 -10.82
CA LYS A 93 2.14 -4.14 -10.75
C LYS A 93 2.65 -4.23 -9.32
N SER A 94 1.91 -3.65 -8.37
CA SER A 94 2.25 -3.60 -6.95
C SER A 94 1.94 -4.88 -6.17
N GLY A 95 1.30 -5.87 -6.80
CA GLY A 95 0.88 -7.11 -6.14
C GLY A 95 -0.40 -7.01 -5.31
N TRP A 96 -1.16 -5.90 -5.43
CA TRP A 96 -2.48 -5.75 -4.78
C TRP A 96 -3.49 -6.83 -5.16
N LEU A 97 -3.39 -7.34 -6.40
CA LEU A 97 -4.29 -8.34 -6.97
C LEU A 97 -4.06 -9.78 -6.46
N TRP A 98 -3.60 -9.96 -5.21
CA TRP A 98 -3.53 -11.28 -4.56
C TRP A 98 -4.55 -11.44 -3.41
N ILE A 99 -5.29 -10.38 -3.05
CA ILE A 99 -6.29 -10.40 -1.96
C ILE A 99 -7.75 -10.40 -2.48
N THR A 100 -7.97 -10.15 -3.76
CA THR A 100 -9.24 -10.51 -4.42
C THR A 100 -9.15 -11.95 -4.90
N VAL A 101 -9.49 -12.88 -4.00
CA VAL A 101 -9.77 -14.28 -4.34
C VAL A 101 -10.85 -14.34 -5.43
N ASP A 102 -10.61 -15.20 -6.43
CA ASP A 102 -11.63 -15.75 -7.32
C ASP A 102 -12.77 -16.43 -6.53
#